data_AF-A0A951W258-F1
#
_entry.id   AF-A0A951W258-F1
#
_cell.length_a   1.000
_cell.length_b   1.000
_cell.length_c   1.000
_cell.angle_alpha   90.00
_cell.angle_beta   90.00
_cell.angle_gamma   90.00
#
_symmetry.space_group_name_H-M   'P 1'
#
loop_
_entity.id
_entity.type
_entity.pdbx_description
1 polymer ?
#
loop_
_entity_poly.entity_id
_entity_poly.type
_entity_poly.pdbx_seq_one_letter_code
_entity_poly.pdbx_strand_id
1 'polypeptide(L)'
;MVLGKPGGYAAIILLASLAVYGFGPRGLRFFMVPSISMEPTLQVGDMLATLRYPEYHRGDIVVMRHDGEYLVKRIAGLPGDVLNVVDGALFIDGKYASEPYIKEPMGYVIDQPVQVPEGQMFFLGDNRNHSEDSSMERAKGFGGDHDFGKLDEVVGRVIFRYYPYSRWGRVRSYPLVNTAGV
;
A
#
# COMPACT_ATOMS: atom_id res chain seq x y z
N MET A 1 -28.48 33.68 0.68
CA MET A 1 -28.63 33.80 2.14
C MET A 1 -27.26 33.64 2.78
N VAL A 2 -26.56 34.75 3.03
CA VAL A 2 -25.23 34.73 3.68
C VAL A 2 -25.50 34.56 5.17
N LEU A 3 -25.09 33.44 5.78
CA LEU A 3 -25.22 33.26 7.23
C LEU A 3 -24.45 34.39 7.92
N GLY A 4 -25.08 35.08 8.88
CA GLY A 4 -24.36 36.01 9.76
C GLY A 4 -23.25 35.29 10.52
N LYS A 5 -22.30 36.04 11.10
CA LYS A 5 -21.16 35.50 11.88
C LYS A 5 -21.50 34.29 12.80
N PRO A 6 -22.56 34.33 13.64
CA PRO A 6 -22.92 33.19 14.49
C PRO A 6 -23.38 31.95 13.70
N GLY A 7 -24.09 32.14 12.59
CA GLY A 7 -24.46 31.05 11.69
C GLY A 7 -23.25 30.43 10.99
N GLY A 8 -22.27 31.26 10.60
CA GLY A 8 -21.00 30.77 10.06
C GLY A 8 -20.23 29.91 11.05
N TYR A 9 -20.13 30.32 12.32
CA TYR A 9 -19.49 29.51 13.36
C TYR A 9 -20.22 28.19 13.61
N ALA A 10 -21.56 28.21 13.66
CA ALA A 10 -22.35 26.99 13.83
C ALA A 10 -22.11 26.00 12.67
N ALA A 11 -22.02 26.49 11.43
CA ALA A 11 -21.72 25.65 10.28
C ALA A 11 -20.30 25.05 10.34
N ILE A 12 -19.29 25.84 10.74
CA ILE A 12 -17.90 25.34 10.89
C ILE A 12 -17.84 24.25 11.97
N ILE A 13 -18.45 24.50 13.13
CA ILE A 13 -18.48 23.52 14.23
C ILE A 13 -19.16 22.23 13.77
N LEU A 14 -20.32 22.33 13.10
CA LEU A 14 -21.03 21.16 12.59
C LEU A 14 -20.16 20.36 11.61
N LEU A 15 -19.51 21.02 10.65
CA LEU A 15 -18.62 20.35 9.70
C LEU A 15 -17.42 19.70 10.38
N ALA A 16 -16.80 20.37 11.34
CA ALA A 16 -15.69 19.82 12.12
C ALA A 16 -16.15 18.59 12.93
N SER A 17 -17.31 18.67 13.59
CA SER A 17 -17.90 17.53 14.30
C SER A 17 -18.19 16.37 13.36
N LEU A 18 -18.82 16.61 12.20
CA LEU A 18 -19.07 15.57 11.20
C LEU A 18 -17.77 14.93 10.70
N ALA A 19 -16.71 15.72 10.51
CA ALA A 19 -15.41 15.18 10.13
C ALA A 19 -14.80 14.32 11.25
N VAL A 20 -14.85 14.77 12.51
CA VAL A 20 -14.33 14.01 13.66
C VAL A 20 -15.12 12.71 13.86
N TYR A 21 -16.45 12.75 13.83
CA TYR A 21 -17.30 11.56 13.99
C TYR A 21 -17.24 10.64 12.77
N GLY A 22 -17.06 11.19 11.56
CA GLY A 22 -16.93 10.42 10.33
C GLY A 22 -15.58 9.73 10.20
N PHE A 23 -14.48 10.42 10.48
CA PHE A 23 -13.13 9.92 10.20
C PHE A 23 -12.36 9.43 11.43
N GLY A 24 -12.68 9.94 12.62
CA GLY A 24 -12.03 9.53 13.88
C GLY A 24 -12.16 8.03 14.13
N PRO A 25 -13.38 7.45 14.17
CA PRO A 25 -13.57 6.01 14.34
C PRO A 25 -12.95 5.16 13.23
N ARG A 26 -12.76 5.73 12.03
CA ARG A 26 -12.13 5.06 10.88
C ARG A 26 -10.60 5.09 10.93
N GLY A 27 -10.01 5.64 12.00
CA GLY A 27 -8.57 5.63 12.23
C GLY A 27 -7.79 6.51 11.25
N LEU A 28 -8.33 7.67 10.88
CA LEU A 28 -7.64 8.63 10.01
C LEU A 28 -6.27 9.00 10.57
N ARG A 29 -5.22 8.78 9.78
CA ARG A 29 -3.84 9.13 10.11
C ARG A 29 -3.14 9.79 8.93
N PHE A 30 -2.08 10.53 9.23
CA PHE A 30 -1.29 11.26 8.25
C PHE A 30 0.16 10.81 8.31
N PHE A 31 0.75 10.58 7.14
CA PHE A 31 2.12 10.11 6.99
C PHE A 31 2.85 10.90 5.91
N MET A 32 4.17 10.99 6.03
CA MET A 32 5.06 11.44 4.96
C MET A 32 5.72 10.22 4.34
N VAL A 33 5.88 10.20 3.02
CA VAL A 33 6.66 9.16 2.31
C VAL A 33 8.15 9.46 2.48
N PRO A 34 8.93 8.59 3.14
CA PRO A 34 10.33 8.88 3.47
C PRO A 34 11.33 8.40 2.40
N SER A 35 10.93 7.52 1.48
CA SER A 35 11.84 6.83 0.57
C SER A 35 11.28 6.68 -0.85
N ILE A 36 12.16 6.31 -1.79
CA ILE A 36 11.86 6.12 -3.23
C ILE A 36 11.16 4.79 -3.54
N SER A 37 10.93 3.94 -2.54
CA SER A 37 10.49 2.55 -2.75
C SER A 37 9.10 2.42 -3.41
N MET A 38 8.29 3.48 -3.36
CA MET A 38 6.96 3.54 -3.97
C MET A 38 6.91 4.37 -5.26
N GLU A 39 8.06 4.77 -5.81
CA GLU A 39 8.09 5.46 -7.10
C GLU A 39 7.69 4.51 -8.24
N PRO A 40 6.97 5.01 -9.26
CA PRO A 40 6.57 6.40 -9.49
C PRO A 40 5.24 6.79 -8.82
N THR A 41 4.52 5.84 -8.21
CA THR A 41 3.17 6.07 -7.66
C THR A 41 3.17 7.11 -6.55
N LEU A 42 4.12 6.99 -5.62
CA LEU A 42 4.37 7.92 -4.52
C LEU A 42 5.83 8.35 -4.55
N GLN A 43 6.08 9.63 -4.31
CA GLN A 43 7.42 10.21 -4.28
C GLN A 43 7.80 10.62 -2.86
N VAL A 44 9.10 10.73 -2.60
CA VAL A 44 9.62 11.26 -1.33
C VAL A 44 9.00 12.62 -1.02
N GLY A 45 8.51 12.79 0.21
CA GLY A 45 7.84 14.01 0.66
C GLY A 45 6.34 14.08 0.33
N ASP A 46 5.77 13.09 -0.36
CA ASP A 46 4.31 12.98 -0.49
C ASP A 46 3.69 12.85 0.91
N MET A 47 2.64 13.63 1.18
CA MET A 47 1.87 13.52 2.41
C MET A 47 0.57 12.79 2.16
N LEU A 48 0.36 11.72 2.93
CA LEU A 48 -0.68 10.72 2.73
C LEU A 48 -1.70 10.78 3.85
N ALA A 49 -2.96 10.63 3.51
CA ALA A 49 -4.02 10.30 4.44
C ALA A 49 -4.35 8.81 4.32
N THR A 50 -4.47 8.13 5.46
CA THR A 50 -4.83 6.72 5.54
C THR A 50 -6.11 6.50 6.32
N LEU A 51 -6.81 5.41 6.04
CA LEU A 51 -7.93 4.93 6.84
C LEU A 51 -7.75 3.45 7.14
N ARG A 52 -8.22 3.01 8.30
CA ARG A 52 -8.30 1.60 8.64
C ARG A 52 -9.48 0.96 7.92
N TYR A 53 -9.25 -0.23 7.38
CA TYR A 53 -10.29 -1.07 6.79
C TYR A 53 -10.37 -2.41 7.53
N PRO A 54 -11.55 -3.05 7.58
CA PRO A 54 -11.68 -4.39 8.17
C PRO A 54 -10.97 -5.46 7.33
N GLU A 55 -10.84 -5.22 6.03
CA GLU A 55 -10.25 -6.14 5.07
C GLU A 55 -9.35 -5.37 4.10
N TYR A 56 -8.26 -6.01 3.67
CA TYR A 56 -7.30 -5.48 2.71
C TYR A 56 -7.23 -6.40 1.50
N HIS A 57 -6.96 -5.82 0.34
CA HIS A 57 -6.94 -6.53 -0.94
C HIS A 57 -5.56 -6.46 -1.58
N ARG A 58 -5.25 -7.45 -2.42
CA ARG A 58 -4.08 -7.38 -3.31
C ARG A 58 -4.16 -6.09 -4.11
N GLY A 59 -3.05 -5.35 -4.17
CA GLY A 59 -2.96 -4.06 -4.83
C GLY A 59 -3.20 -2.85 -3.94
N ASP A 60 -3.72 -3.02 -2.73
CA ASP A 60 -3.85 -1.91 -1.78
C ASP A 60 -2.47 -1.39 -1.38
N ILE A 61 -2.31 -0.06 -1.35
CA ILE A 61 -1.13 0.58 -0.77
C ILE A 61 -1.44 0.88 0.69
N VAL A 62 -0.62 0.34 1.58
CA VAL A 62 -0.81 0.42 3.02
C VAL A 62 0.36 1.08 3.70
N VAL A 63 0.08 1.72 4.82
CA VAL A 63 1.08 2.04 5.82
C VAL A 63 1.02 0.94 6.88
N MET A 64 2.13 0.26 7.10
CA MET A 64 2.25 -0.80 8.12
C MET A 64 3.36 -0.43 9.10
N ARG A 65 3.24 -0.92 10.33
CA ARG A 65 4.40 -0.98 11.23
C ARG A 65 5.16 -2.27 10.92
N HIS A 66 6.48 -2.20 10.86
CA HIS A 66 7.35 -3.34 10.63
C HIS A 66 8.70 -3.07 11.29
N ASP A 67 9.18 -3.97 12.15
CA ASP A 67 10.45 -3.81 12.89
C ASP A 67 10.63 -2.45 13.60
N GLY A 68 9.52 -1.88 14.08
CA GLY A 68 9.52 -0.60 14.79
C GLY A 68 9.42 0.64 13.89
N GLU A 69 9.47 0.48 12.57
CA GLU A 69 9.36 1.56 11.60
C GLU A 69 8.00 1.57 10.88
N TYR A 70 7.67 2.69 10.22
CA TYR A 70 6.49 2.79 9.35
C TYR A 70 6.90 2.65 7.90
N LEU A 71 6.39 1.63 7.22
CA LEU A 71 6.64 1.37 5.81
C LEU A 71 5.40 1.68 4.98
N VAL A 72 5.61 2.26 3.79
CA VAL A 72 4.56 2.41 2.78
C VAL A 72 4.84 1.40 1.67
N LYS A 73 3.96 0.43 1.51
CA LYS A 73 4.14 -0.69 0.57
C LYS A 73 2.82 -1.08 -0.08
N ARG A 74 2.89 -1.80 -1.20
CA ARG A 74 1.73 -2.42 -1.83
C ARG A 74 1.61 -3.87 -1.40
N ILE A 75 0.40 -4.29 -1.07
CA ILE A 75 0.09 -5.71 -0.83
C ILE A 75 0.16 -6.44 -2.18
N ALA A 76 1.13 -7.32 -2.36
CA ALA A 76 1.24 -8.17 -3.54
C ALA A 76 0.47 -9.49 -3.35
N GLY A 77 0.56 -10.08 -2.15
CA GLY A 77 -0.10 -11.33 -1.79
C GLY A 77 -0.72 -11.30 -0.39
N LEU A 78 -1.78 -12.06 -0.23
CA LEU A 78 -2.57 -12.28 0.98
C LEU A 78 -2.48 -13.75 1.43
N PRO A 79 -2.96 -14.10 2.64
CA PRO A 79 -2.88 -15.46 3.16
C PRO A 79 -3.33 -16.53 2.16
N GLY A 80 -2.48 -17.54 1.98
CA GLY A 80 -2.71 -18.66 1.07
C GLY A 80 -2.21 -18.44 -0.36
N ASP A 81 -1.97 -17.20 -0.78
CA ASP A 81 -1.45 -16.88 -2.11
C ASP A 81 -0.07 -17.49 -2.33
N VAL A 82 0.19 -17.93 -3.56
CA VAL A 82 1.51 -18.44 -3.96
C VAL A 82 2.16 -17.50 -4.98
N LEU A 83 3.28 -16.88 -4.64
CA LEU A 83 3.94 -15.87 -5.46
C LEU A 83 5.22 -16.39 -6.13
N ASN A 84 5.43 -15.97 -7.37
CA ASN A 84 6.64 -16.20 -8.15
C ASN A 84 7.01 -14.94 -8.95
N VAL A 85 8.30 -14.76 -9.22
CA VAL A 85 8.80 -13.71 -10.11
C VAL A 85 9.70 -14.36 -11.14
N VAL A 86 9.27 -14.31 -12.40
CA VAL A 86 9.96 -14.95 -13.54
C VAL A 86 9.89 -14.00 -14.72
N ASP A 87 10.97 -13.92 -15.50
CA ASP A 87 11.08 -13.04 -16.69
C ASP A 87 10.69 -11.57 -16.40
N GLY A 88 11.02 -11.09 -15.21
CA GLY A 88 10.76 -9.73 -14.75
C GLY A 88 9.29 -9.42 -14.42
N ALA A 89 8.44 -10.44 -14.31
CA ALA A 89 7.01 -10.32 -14.07
C ALA A 89 6.55 -11.08 -12.81
N LEU A 90 5.50 -10.55 -12.16
CA LEU A 90 4.90 -11.16 -10.97
C LEU A 90 3.83 -12.18 -11.39
N PHE A 91 3.85 -13.32 -10.74
CA PHE A 91 2.83 -14.35 -10.86
C PHE A 91 2.25 -14.64 -9.47
N ILE A 92 0.92 -14.75 -9.41
CA ILE A 92 0.18 -15.11 -8.21
C ILE A 92 -0.67 -16.33 -8.56
N ASP A 93 -0.54 -17.41 -7.79
CA ASP A 93 -1.19 -18.69 -8.03
C ASP A 93 -0.93 -19.21 -9.46
N GLY A 94 0.29 -19.01 -9.95
CA GLY A 94 0.75 -19.39 -11.29
C GLY A 94 0.21 -18.51 -12.44
N LYS A 95 -0.53 -17.43 -12.14
CA LYS A 95 -1.11 -16.54 -13.15
C LYS A 95 -0.40 -15.19 -13.15
N TYR A 96 -0.19 -14.64 -14.34
CA TYR A 96 0.40 -13.29 -14.49
C TYR A 96 -0.48 -12.25 -13.78
N ALA A 97 0.15 -11.49 -12.88
CA ALA A 97 -0.44 -10.33 -12.22
C ALA A 97 -0.02 -9.07 -13.00
N SER A 98 -1.00 -8.32 -13.52
CA SER A 98 -0.73 -7.09 -14.26
C SER A 98 -0.35 -5.95 -13.32
N GLU A 99 0.79 -5.31 -13.58
CA GLU A 99 1.35 -4.28 -12.69
C GLU A 99 1.66 -2.99 -13.47
N PRO A 100 0.65 -2.27 -13.97
CA PRO A 100 0.85 -1.09 -14.81
C PRO A 100 1.47 0.10 -14.07
N TYR A 101 1.73 -0.04 -12.77
CA TYR A 101 2.29 0.98 -11.90
C TYR A 101 3.82 0.87 -11.72
N ILE A 102 4.44 -0.24 -12.10
CA ILE A 102 5.90 -0.40 -11.92
C ILE A 102 6.65 0.37 -13.01
N LYS A 103 7.84 0.89 -12.65
CA LYS A 103 8.69 1.67 -13.57
C LYS A 103 9.36 0.79 -14.64
N GLU A 104 9.71 -0.43 -14.26
CA GLU A 104 10.54 -1.33 -15.04
C GLU A 104 10.31 -2.78 -14.60
N PRO A 105 10.63 -3.77 -15.46
CA PRO A 105 10.60 -5.18 -15.07
C PRO A 105 11.47 -5.48 -13.85
N MET A 106 11.09 -6.50 -13.08
CA MET A 106 11.87 -6.95 -11.94
C MET A 106 13.22 -7.52 -12.38
N GLY A 107 14.31 -7.03 -11.78
CA GLY A 107 15.67 -7.48 -12.03
C GLY A 107 16.10 -8.69 -11.19
N TYR A 108 15.15 -9.30 -10.48
CA TYR A 108 15.35 -10.46 -9.62
C TYR A 108 14.33 -11.55 -9.95
N VAL A 109 14.61 -12.77 -9.46
CA VAL A 109 13.78 -13.96 -9.68
C VAL A 109 13.38 -14.54 -8.32
N ILE A 110 12.12 -14.97 -8.22
CA ILE A 110 11.61 -15.81 -7.14
C ILE A 110 11.24 -17.14 -7.80
N ASP A 111 12.23 -18.02 -7.87
CA ASP A 111 12.20 -19.29 -8.59
C ASP A 111 11.40 -20.35 -7.83
N GLN A 112 11.56 -20.41 -6.51
CA GLN A 112 10.75 -21.24 -5.64
C GLN A 112 9.49 -20.48 -5.24
N PRO A 113 8.29 -21.02 -5.54
CA PRO A 113 7.04 -20.39 -5.15
C PRO A 113 6.95 -20.12 -3.65
N VAL A 114 6.47 -18.92 -3.31
CA VAL A 114 6.38 -18.45 -1.92
C VAL A 114 4.92 -18.43 -1.52
N GLN A 115 4.54 -19.28 -0.57
CA GLN A 115 3.19 -19.24 -0.02
C GLN A 115 3.11 -18.23 1.13
N VAL A 116 2.13 -17.33 1.07
CA VAL A 116 1.90 -16.35 2.14
C VAL A 116 1.26 -17.05 3.35
N PRO A 117 1.86 -16.95 4.56
CA PRO A 117 1.30 -17.54 5.76
C PRO A 117 -0.03 -16.90 6.19
N GLU A 118 -0.78 -17.64 7.01
CA GLU A 118 -1.99 -17.12 7.66
C GLU A 118 -1.72 -15.85 8.48
N GLY A 119 -2.61 -14.87 8.37
CA GLY A 119 -2.50 -13.57 9.05
C GLY A 119 -1.39 -12.64 8.53
N GLN A 120 -0.66 -13.05 7.50
CA GLN A 120 0.45 -12.30 6.92
C GLN A 120 0.15 -11.83 5.49
N MET A 121 1.02 -10.96 4.97
CA MET A 121 0.97 -10.46 3.60
C MET A 121 2.36 -10.40 3.00
N PHE A 122 2.44 -10.68 1.70
CA PHE A 122 3.62 -10.39 0.90
C PHE A 122 3.50 -8.97 0.38
N PHE A 123 4.45 -8.10 0.71
CA PHE A 123 4.40 -6.70 0.35
C PHE A 123 5.57 -6.33 -0.55
N LEU A 124 5.32 -5.44 -1.52
CA LEU A 124 6.30 -4.98 -2.49
C LEU A 124 6.25 -3.45 -2.62
N GLY A 125 7.40 -2.85 -2.89
CA GLY A 125 7.47 -1.50 -3.40
C GLY A 125 7.06 -1.44 -4.88
N ASP A 126 6.55 -0.29 -5.31
CA ASP A 126 6.30 -0.05 -6.75
C ASP A 126 7.61 0.16 -7.51
N ASN A 127 8.65 0.64 -6.83
CA ASN A 127 10.01 0.74 -7.35
C ASN A 127 10.74 -0.58 -7.10
N ARG A 128 10.38 -1.59 -7.91
CA ARG A 128 10.74 -3.00 -7.68
C ARG A 128 12.20 -3.27 -7.41
N ASN A 129 13.08 -2.65 -8.18
CA ASN A 129 14.51 -2.89 -8.09
C ASN A 129 15.19 -2.06 -6.99
N HIS A 130 14.46 -1.16 -6.32
CA HIS A 130 14.99 -0.24 -5.31
C HIS A 130 14.07 -0.15 -4.07
N SER A 131 13.54 -1.28 -3.66
CA SER A 131 12.66 -1.38 -2.50
C SER A 131 13.17 -2.44 -1.54
N GLU A 132 13.29 -2.07 -0.27
CA GLU A 132 13.42 -3.04 0.82
C GLU A 132 12.04 -3.58 1.17
N ASP A 133 11.78 -4.84 0.81
CA ASP A 133 10.48 -5.50 0.94
C ASP A 133 10.60 -7.03 0.93
N SER A 134 9.47 -7.74 0.88
CA SER A 134 9.40 -9.21 0.97
C SER A 134 10.23 -9.96 -0.10
N SER A 135 10.71 -9.27 -1.15
CA SER A 135 11.57 -9.87 -2.17
C SER A 135 13.07 -9.91 -1.81
N MET A 136 13.53 -9.12 -0.83
CA MET A 136 14.97 -8.91 -0.57
C MET A 136 15.76 -10.17 -0.19
N GLU A 137 15.18 -11.08 0.59
CA GLU A 137 15.91 -12.23 1.14
C GLU A 137 16.33 -13.25 0.08
N ARG A 138 15.64 -13.31 -1.08
CA ARG A 138 16.07 -14.13 -2.22
C ARG A 138 16.89 -13.42 -3.28
N ALA A 139 16.81 -12.09 -3.36
CA ALA A 139 17.73 -11.33 -4.22
C ALA A 139 19.21 -11.52 -3.81
N LYS A 140 19.48 -12.01 -2.59
CA LYS A 140 20.85 -12.24 -2.07
C LYS A 140 21.30 -13.72 -2.01
N GLY A 141 20.55 -14.69 -2.52
CA GLY A 141 21.05 -16.07 -2.66
C GLY A 141 21.39 -16.83 -1.35
N PHE A 142 20.92 -16.37 -0.19
CA PHE A 142 21.27 -16.96 1.12
C PHE A 142 20.23 -17.93 1.70
N GLY A 143 19.11 -18.18 1.03
CA GLY A 143 18.13 -19.18 1.47
C GLY A 143 17.41 -18.83 2.79
N GLY A 144 17.31 -17.54 3.13
CA GLY A 144 16.48 -17.05 4.24
C GLY A 144 14.99 -17.12 3.91
N ASP A 145 14.17 -17.12 4.97
CA ASP A 145 12.71 -16.99 4.85
C ASP A 145 12.35 -15.59 4.33
N HIS A 146 11.26 -15.48 3.56
CA HIS A 146 10.79 -14.18 3.09
C HIS A 146 10.31 -13.32 4.27
N ASP A 147 10.61 -12.02 4.22
CA ASP A 147 10.09 -11.06 5.19
C ASP A 147 8.63 -10.74 4.89
N PHE A 148 7.73 -11.26 5.70
CA PHE A 148 6.29 -11.06 5.55
C PHE A 148 5.76 -10.03 6.55
N GLY A 149 4.88 -9.17 6.08
CA GLY A 149 4.19 -8.21 6.93
C GLY A 149 3.00 -8.85 7.62
N LYS A 150 2.71 -8.48 8.87
CA LYS A 150 1.46 -8.93 9.52
C LYS A 150 0.31 -8.01 9.16
N LEU A 151 -0.85 -8.59 8.87
CA LEU A 151 -2.06 -7.81 8.52
C LEU A 151 -2.58 -6.97 9.70
N ASP A 152 -2.38 -7.43 10.93
CA ASP A 152 -2.77 -6.70 12.15
C ASP A 152 -1.85 -5.52 12.48
N GLU A 153 -0.64 -5.50 11.91
CA GLU A 153 0.29 -4.38 11.98
C GLU A 153 0.04 -3.31 10.90
N VAL A 154 -0.94 -3.53 10.01
CA VAL A 154 -1.39 -2.51 9.07
C VAL A 154 -2.08 -1.37 9.80
N VAL A 155 -1.50 -0.19 9.68
CA VAL A 155 -1.98 1.04 10.32
C VAL A 155 -3.18 1.60 9.58
N GLY A 156 -3.13 1.56 8.26
CA GLY A 156 -4.24 1.91 7.38
C GLY A 156 -3.86 1.91 5.91
N ARG A 157 -4.88 1.81 5.06
CA ARG A 157 -4.75 1.95 3.61
C ARG A 157 -4.60 3.41 3.22
N VAL A 158 -3.68 3.70 2.31
CA VAL A 158 -3.50 5.03 1.70
C VAL A 158 -4.70 5.32 0.81
N ILE A 159 -5.46 6.38 1.14
CA ILE A 159 -6.67 6.77 0.40
C ILE A 159 -6.46 8.04 -0.43
N PHE A 160 -5.53 8.89 -0.02
CA PHE A 160 -5.36 10.20 -0.60
C PHE A 160 -3.95 10.73 -0.38
N ARG A 161 -3.39 11.37 -1.41
CA ARG A 161 -2.20 12.21 -1.31
C ARG A 161 -2.68 13.65 -1.26
N TYR A 162 -2.46 14.35 -0.15
CA TYR A 162 -2.94 15.73 0.03
C TYR A 162 -1.85 16.78 -0.17
N TYR A 163 -0.58 16.39 -0.23
CA TYR A 163 0.55 17.26 -0.59
C TYR A 163 1.61 16.44 -1.36
N PRO A 164 2.33 17.02 -2.34
CA PRO A 164 2.23 18.39 -2.84
C PRO A 164 0.92 18.65 -3.60
N TYR A 165 0.43 19.88 -3.56
CA TYR A 165 -0.87 20.24 -4.16
C TYR A 165 -0.92 20.01 -5.68
N SER A 166 0.22 20.07 -6.37
CA SER A 166 0.30 19.77 -7.82
C SER A 166 -0.03 18.32 -8.16
N ARG A 167 0.12 17.40 -7.20
CA ARG A 167 -0.17 15.97 -7.37
C ARG A 167 -1.29 15.49 -6.44
N TRP A 168 -2.02 16.40 -5.80
CA TRP A 168 -3.10 16.01 -4.88
C TRP A 168 -4.14 15.11 -5.56
N GLY A 169 -4.67 14.14 -4.82
CA GLY A 169 -5.69 13.25 -5.36
C GLY A 169 -5.72 11.88 -4.69
N ARG A 170 -6.71 11.08 -5.12
CA ARG A 170 -6.82 9.68 -4.70
C ARG A 170 -5.63 8.90 -5.22
N VAL A 171 -5.03 8.10 -4.35
CA VAL A 171 -4.01 7.13 -4.74
C VAL A 171 -4.73 5.88 -5.24
N ARG A 172 -4.43 5.44 -6.46
CA ARG A 172 -5.13 4.30 -7.08
C ARG A 172 -4.62 2.99 -6.48
N SER A 173 -5.55 2.18 -6.00
CA SER A 173 -5.32 0.74 -5.80
C SER A 173 -5.46 0.05 -7.16
N TYR A 174 -4.54 -0.87 -7.47
CA TYR A 174 -4.58 -1.66 -8.69
C TYR A 174 -4.85 -3.10 -8.28
N PRO A 175 -6.10 -3.58 -8.39
CA PRO A 175 -6.41 -4.92 -7.95
C PRO A 175 -5.55 -5.90 -8.76
N LEU A 176 -4.67 -6.62 -8.07
CA LEU A 176 -3.83 -7.65 -8.68
C LEU A 176 -4.70 -8.89 -8.88
N VAL A 177 -5.56 -8.78 -9.88
CA VAL A 177 -6.44 -9.86 -10.30
C VAL A 177 -5.64 -10.88 -11.10
N ASN A 178 -5.96 -12.14 -10.87
CA ASN A 178 -5.53 -13.23 -11.71
C ASN A 178 -6.10 -13.03 -13.12
N THR A 179 -5.34 -12.39 -14.02
CA THR A 179 -5.75 -12.21 -15.42
C THR A 179 -5.62 -13.52 -16.19
N ALA A 180 -6.50 -14.47 -15.87
CA ALA A 180 -6.87 -15.58 -16.72
C ALA A 180 -8.30 -16.03 -16.33
N GLY A 181 -9.28 -15.58 -17.13
CA GLY A 181 -10.63 -16.15 -17.20
C GLY A 181 -11.80 -15.24 -16.79
N VAL A 182 -12.08 -14.19 -17.58
CA VAL A 182 -13.45 -13.88 -18.07
C VAL A 182 -13.31 -13.45 -19.53
#